data_AF-A0A528D334-F1
#
_entry.id   AF-A0A528D334-F1
#
_cell.length_a   1.000
_cell.length_b   1.000
_cell.length_c   1.000
_cell.angle_alpha   90.00
_cell.angle_beta   90.00
_cell.angle_gamma   90.00
#
_symmetry.space_group_name_H-M   'P 1'
#
loop_
_entity.id
_entity.type
_entity.pdbx_description
1 polymer ?
#
loop_
_entity_poly.entity_id
_entity_poly.type
_entity_poly.pdbx_seq_one_letter_code
_entity_poly.pdbx_strand_id
1 'polypeptide(L)'
;LAFQMSQFEETVNVTTWKRSRAAAGAQKGNDPDGWVCSEGPMSKIPEKEEADYRACMLGLRDYVNKNGFKNVVLGLSGGIDSAICAALAVDALGEERLRAVMMPYRYTSKDSLKDA
;
A
#
# COMPACT_ATOMS: atom_id res chain seq x y z
N LEU A 1 21.26 -7.28 0.48
CA LEU A 1 20.51 -6.11 -0.03
C LEU A 1 21.24 -4.86 0.44
N ALA A 2 21.44 -3.87 -0.45
CA ALA A 2 22.13 -2.63 -0.11
C ALA A 2 21.22 -1.62 0.64
N PHE A 3 19.92 -1.65 0.32
CA PHE A 3 18.84 -0.93 0.98
C PHE A 3 17.50 -1.52 0.52
N GLN A 4 16.41 -1.14 1.17
CA GLN A 4 15.04 -1.55 0.88
C GLN A 4 14.10 -0.37 1.12
N MET A 5 13.43 0.07 0.05
CA MET A 5 12.46 1.18 0.11
C MET A 5 11.09 0.69 0.57
N SER A 6 10.27 1.63 1.06
CA SER A 6 8.86 1.39 1.38
C SER A 6 8.08 1.02 0.10
N GLN A 7 7.06 0.19 0.23
CA GLN A 7 6.11 -0.09 -0.84
C GLN A 7 4.85 0.76 -0.69
N PHE A 8 4.23 1.09 -1.81
CA PHE A 8 2.96 1.82 -1.89
C PHE A 8 3.00 3.29 -1.41
N GLU A 9 4.19 3.82 -1.16
CA GLU A 9 4.45 5.20 -0.76
C GLU A 9 5.38 5.87 -1.77
N GLU A 10 5.04 7.09 -2.17
CA GLU A 10 5.92 7.91 -2.99
C GLU A 10 6.98 8.55 -2.08
N THR A 11 8.27 8.28 -2.37
CA THR A 11 9.37 8.80 -1.56
C THR A 11 10.65 8.96 -2.38
N VAL A 12 11.49 9.90 -1.95
CA VAL A 12 12.84 10.12 -2.49
C VAL A 12 13.83 9.87 -1.36
N ASN A 13 14.84 9.02 -1.60
CA ASN A 13 15.87 8.68 -0.62
C ASN A 13 17.26 8.90 -1.21
N VAL A 14 18.18 9.41 -0.39
CA VAL A 14 19.60 9.55 -0.74
C VAL A 14 20.37 8.40 -0.09
N THR A 15 21.25 7.73 -0.84
CA THR A 15 22.08 6.64 -0.31
C THR A 15 23.56 7.01 -0.41
N THR A 16 24.33 6.64 0.62
CA THR A 16 25.77 6.93 0.69
C THR A 16 26.55 5.65 0.42
N TRP A 17 27.49 5.70 -0.52
CA TRP A 17 28.33 4.57 -0.90
C TRP A 17 29.79 4.82 -0.54
N LYS A 18 30.43 3.83 0.09
CA LYS A 18 31.85 3.86 0.46
C LYS A 18 32.60 2.74 -0.23
N ARG A 19 33.80 3.02 -0.73
CA ARG A 19 34.68 2.02 -1.34
C ARG A 19 35.42 1.26 -0.24
N SER A 20 35.22 -0.05 -0.15
CA SER A 20 35.97 -0.92 0.76
C SER A 20 37.23 -1.40 0.06
N ARG A 21 38.41 -1.02 0.58
CA ARG A 21 39.68 -1.64 0.21
C ARG A 21 39.99 -2.71 1.25
N ALA A 22 40.17 -3.96 0.85
CA ALA A 22 40.63 -4.99 1.76
C ALA A 22 42.03 -4.65 2.26
N ALA A 23 42.25 -4.77 3.57
CA ALA A 23 43.60 -4.85 4.11
C ALA A 23 44.30 -6.07 3.48
N ALA A 24 45.60 -5.91 3.17
CA ALA A 24 46.41 -6.96 2.58
C ALA A 24 46.31 -8.25 3.44
N GLY A 25 45.61 -9.27 2.92
CA GLY A 25 45.41 -10.55 3.62
C GLY A 25 44.00 -11.16 3.60
N ALA A 26 42.98 -10.50 3.02
CA ALA A 26 41.63 -11.05 2.97
C ALA A 26 41.47 -12.24 2.00
N GLN A 27 40.78 -13.30 2.45
CA GLN A 27 40.52 -14.54 1.71
C GLN A 27 39.79 -14.32 0.37
N LYS A 28 40.28 -15.00 -0.68
CA LYS A 28 39.67 -15.09 -2.01
C LYS A 28 38.22 -15.60 -1.91
N GLY A 29 37.25 -14.71 -2.09
CA GLY A 29 35.83 -15.05 -2.11
C GLY A 29 34.89 -13.84 -2.11
N ASN A 30 35.38 -12.68 -1.64
CA ASN A 30 34.68 -11.41 -1.75
C ASN A 30 35.65 -10.42 -2.42
N ASP A 31 35.22 -9.75 -3.49
CA ASP A 31 36.07 -8.84 -4.25
C ASP A 31 36.66 -7.78 -3.29
N PRO A 32 37.99 -7.73 -3.09
CA PRO A 32 38.62 -6.88 -2.08
C PRO A 32 38.52 -5.38 -2.38
N ASP A 33 37.92 -4.99 -3.51
CA ASP A 33 37.89 -3.60 -3.99
C ASP A 33 36.48 -3.16 -4.43
N GLY A 34 35.46 -3.47 -3.62
CA GLY A 34 34.04 -3.22 -3.91
C GLY A 34 33.44 -1.96 -3.26
N TRP A 35 32.29 -1.51 -3.78
CA TRP A 35 31.47 -0.46 -3.16
C TRP A 35 30.43 -1.08 -2.23
N VAL A 36 30.25 -0.47 -1.05
CA VAL A 36 29.22 -0.85 -0.08
C VAL A 36 28.36 0.36 0.22
N CYS A 37 27.03 0.18 0.16
CA CYS A 37 26.08 1.17 0.65
C CYS A 37 26.21 1.22 2.18
N SER A 38 26.72 2.34 2.71
CA SER A 38 26.89 2.51 4.15
C SER A 38 25.60 2.99 4.82
N GLU A 39 24.75 3.69 4.07
CA GLU A 39 23.52 4.31 4.56
C GLU A 39 22.44 4.23 3.48
N GLY A 40 21.36 3.51 3.79
CA GLY A 40 20.16 3.43 2.96
C GLY A 40 18.98 2.91 3.79
N PRO A 41 17.74 3.21 3.39
CA PRO A 41 16.56 2.79 4.13
C PRO A 41 16.46 1.27 4.19
N MET A 42 15.90 0.74 5.27
CA MET A 42 15.52 -0.66 5.40
C MET A 42 14.07 -0.73 5.88
N SER A 43 13.15 -0.38 4.99
CA SER A 43 11.72 -0.35 5.29
C SER A 43 11.17 -1.76 5.48
N LYS A 44 10.24 -1.93 6.42
CA LYS A 44 9.48 -3.18 6.54
C LYS A 44 8.54 -3.29 5.34
N ILE A 45 8.61 -4.41 4.61
CA ILE A 45 7.68 -4.68 3.52
C ILE A 45 6.40 -5.25 4.12
N PRO A 46 5.22 -4.72 3.76
CA PRO A 46 3.95 -5.32 4.15
C PRO A 46 3.86 -6.74 3.59
N GLU A 47 3.31 -7.66 4.37
CA GLU A 47 3.19 -9.07 4.00
C GLU A 47 1.72 -9.47 3.88
N LYS A 48 1.44 -10.47 3.03
CA LYS A 48 0.12 -11.10 2.90
C LYS A 48 -1.02 -10.09 2.67
N GLU A 49 -2.07 -10.16 3.50
CA GLU A 49 -3.29 -9.36 3.36
C GLU A 49 -3.01 -7.85 3.48
N GLU A 50 -1.98 -7.45 4.23
CA GLU A 50 -1.58 -6.04 4.32
C GLU A 50 -1.04 -5.53 2.96
N ALA A 51 -0.27 -6.35 2.25
CA ALA A 51 0.26 -6.01 0.93
C ALA A 51 -0.88 -5.91 -0.09
N ASP A 52 -1.82 -6.85 -0.07
CA ASP A 52 -2.99 -6.85 -0.96
C ASP A 52 -3.88 -5.63 -0.71
N TYR A 53 -4.15 -5.31 0.56
CA TYR A 53 -4.95 -4.15 0.94
C TYR A 53 -4.31 -2.84 0.48
N ARG A 54 -3.00 -2.65 0.76
CA ARG A 54 -2.27 -1.45 0.33
C ARG A 54 -2.17 -1.32 -1.18
N ALA A 55 -2.04 -2.42 -1.91
CA ALA A 55 -2.04 -2.43 -3.37
C ALA A 55 -3.39 -1.98 -3.94
N CYS A 56 -4.49 -2.54 -3.43
CA CYS A 56 -5.84 -2.14 -3.83
C CYS A 56 -6.14 -0.69 -3.47
N MET A 57 -5.72 -0.24 -2.28
CA MET A 57 -5.88 1.15 -1.83
C MET A 57 -5.14 2.13 -2.74
N LEU A 58 -3.87 1.85 -3.07
CA LEU A 58 -3.10 2.66 -4.01
C LEU A 58 -3.77 2.68 -5.39
N GLY A 59 -4.16 1.51 -5.90
CA GLY A 59 -4.83 1.38 -7.19
C GLY A 59 -6.12 2.20 -7.27
N LEU A 60 -6.99 2.11 -6.26
CA LEU A 60 -8.22 2.90 -6.19
C LEU A 60 -7.93 4.39 -6.13
N ARG A 61 -7.06 4.83 -5.21
CA ARG A 61 -6.69 6.24 -5.04
C ARG A 61 -6.19 6.85 -6.34
N ASP A 62 -5.27 6.14 -6.98
CA ASP A 62 -4.65 6.58 -8.23
C ASP A 62 -5.66 6.59 -9.37
N TYR A 63 -6.48 5.54 -9.51
CA TYR A 63 -7.50 5.50 -10.56
C TYR A 63 -8.47 6.68 -10.43
N VAL A 64 -8.98 6.95 -9.23
CA VAL A 64 -9.92 8.05 -9.00
C VAL A 64 -9.27 9.40 -9.29
N ASN A 65 -8.08 9.64 -8.73
CA ASN A 65 -7.42 10.94 -8.83
C ASN A 65 -6.85 11.21 -10.23
N LYS A 66 -6.23 10.22 -10.88
CA LYS A 66 -5.64 10.36 -12.23
C LYS A 66 -6.70 10.57 -13.31
N ASN A 67 -7.94 10.09 -13.09
CA ASN A 67 -9.08 10.35 -13.97
C ASN A 67 -9.89 11.60 -13.57
N GLY A 68 -9.48 12.33 -12.53
CA GLY A 68 -10.11 13.60 -12.13
C GLY A 68 -11.46 13.45 -11.41
N PHE A 69 -11.84 12.24 -10.99
CA PHE A 69 -13.08 12.00 -10.26
C PHE A 69 -13.03 12.63 -8.86
N LYS A 70 -14.08 13.37 -8.50
CA LYS A 70 -14.18 14.03 -7.20
C LYS A 70 -14.67 13.09 -6.10
N ASN A 71 -15.62 12.21 -6.41
CA ASN A 71 -16.27 11.31 -5.44
C ASN A 71 -16.50 9.94 -6.06
N VAL A 72 -16.75 8.94 -5.22
CA VAL A 72 -17.17 7.58 -5.58
C VAL A 72 -18.52 7.24 -4.97
N VAL A 73 -19.30 6.39 -5.66
CA VAL A 73 -20.58 5.86 -5.17
C VAL A 73 -20.45 4.35 -5.01
N LEU A 74 -20.90 3.82 -3.88
CA LEU A 74 -20.84 2.39 -3.57
C LEU A 74 -22.21 1.90 -3.13
N GLY A 75 -22.66 0.78 -3.71
CA GLY A 75 -23.79 0.03 -3.17
C GLY A 75 -23.36 -0.73 -1.91
N LEU A 76 -23.99 -0.44 -0.77
CA LEU A 76 -23.82 -1.24 0.44
C LEU A 76 -24.93 -2.28 0.51
N SER A 77 -24.57 -3.53 0.76
CA SER A 77 -25.53 -4.64 0.87
C SER A 77 -25.67 -5.18 2.30
N GLY A 78 -24.78 -4.76 3.22
CA GLY A 78 -24.59 -5.37 4.53
C GLY A 78 -23.70 -6.63 4.49
N GLY A 79 -23.15 -6.99 3.33
CA GLY A 79 -22.21 -8.09 3.18
C GLY A 79 -20.74 -7.66 3.31
N ILE A 80 -19.88 -8.62 3.67
CA ILE A 80 -18.44 -8.40 3.89
C ILE A 80 -17.72 -7.76 2.70
N ASP A 81 -18.07 -8.14 1.47
CA ASP A 81 -17.44 -7.59 0.27
C ASP A 81 -17.69 -6.09 0.15
N SER A 82 -18.94 -5.66 0.32
CA SER A 82 -19.31 -4.24 0.26
C SER A 82 -18.72 -3.45 1.44
N ALA A 83 -18.60 -4.07 2.62
CA ALA A 83 -17.99 -3.46 3.79
C ALA A 83 -16.49 -3.22 3.59
N ILE A 84 -15.75 -4.20 3.05
CA ILE A 84 -14.32 -4.04 2.75
C ILE A 84 -14.11 -3.00 1.65
N CYS A 85 -14.94 -3.00 0.60
CA CYS A 85 -14.89 -1.96 -0.44
C CYS A 85 -15.14 -0.55 0.13
N ALA A 86 -16.05 -0.42 1.11
CA ALA A 86 -16.32 0.85 1.78
C ALA A 86 -15.12 1.31 2.62
N ALA A 87 -14.57 0.43 3.45
CA ALA A 87 -13.37 0.71 4.24
C ALA A 87 -12.20 1.15 3.35
N LEU A 88 -11.95 0.41 2.26
CA LEU A 88 -10.88 0.71 1.32
C LEU A 88 -11.10 2.05 0.60
N ALA A 89 -12.34 2.38 0.25
CA ALA A 89 -12.66 3.67 -0.36
C ALA A 89 -12.44 4.84 0.60
N VAL A 90 -12.81 4.69 1.88
CA VAL A 90 -12.56 5.69 2.92
C VAL A 90 -11.06 5.86 3.14
N ASP A 91 -10.30 4.77 3.31
CA ASP A 91 -8.85 4.84 3.55
C ASP A 91 -8.09 5.42 2.34
N ALA A 92 -8.53 5.10 1.11
CA ALA A 92 -7.88 5.57 -0.11
C ALA A 92 -8.17 7.04 -0.42
N LEU A 93 -9.39 7.51 -0.14
CA LEU A 93 -9.91 8.77 -0.68
C LEU A 93 -10.32 9.79 0.38
N GLY A 94 -10.71 9.35 1.58
CA GLY A 94 -11.41 10.16 2.59
C GLY A 94 -12.92 9.87 2.61
N GLU A 95 -13.53 9.88 3.80
CA GLU A 95 -14.96 9.60 4.01
C GLU A 95 -15.87 10.58 3.27
N GLU A 96 -15.43 11.83 3.10
CA GLU A 96 -16.17 12.90 2.44
C GLU A 96 -16.38 12.64 0.94
N ARG A 97 -15.54 11.78 0.35
CA ARG A 97 -15.56 11.41 -1.07
C ARG A 97 -16.28 10.10 -1.34
N LEU A 98 -16.76 9.39 -0.32
CA LEU A 98 -17.57 8.19 -0.46
C LEU A 98 -19.06 8.49 -0.27
N ARG A 99 -19.88 8.05 -1.21
CA ARG A 99 -21.34 8.01 -1.07
C ARG A 99 -21.80 6.55 -1.08
N ALA A 100 -22.12 6.04 0.09
CA ALA A 100 -22.70 4.72 0.25
C ALA A 100 -24.23 4.77 0.07
N VAL A 101 -24.77 3.80 -0.68
CA VAL A 101 -26.22 3.65 -0.91
C VAL A 101 -26.64 2.22 -0.63
N MET A 102 -27.51 2.04 0.36
CA MET A 102 -28.19 0.77 0.60
C MET A 102 -29.43 0.66 -0.28
N MET A 103 -29.55 -0.42 -1.06
CA MET A 103 -30.70 -0.70 -1.92
C MET A 103 -31.45 -1.95 -1.42
N PRO A 104 -32.32 -1.81 -0.40
CA PRO A 104 -33.01 -2.95 0.19
C PRO A 104 -34.09 -3.51 -0.76
N TYR A 105 -34.28 -4.82 -0.70
CA TYR A 105 -35.36 -5.54 -1.38
C TYR A 105 -36.21 -6.31 -0.37
N ARG A 106 -37.31 -6.92 -0.83
CA ARG A 106 -38.33 -7.60 0.01
C ARG A 106 -37.77 -8.67 0.96
N TYR A 107 -36.58 -9.20 0.68
CA TYR A 107 -35.90 -10.23 1.49
C TYR A 107 -34.66 -9.72 2.23
N THR A 108 -34.37 -8.41 2.20
CA THR A 108 -33.26 -7.83 2.96
C THR A 108 -33.57 -7.94 4.46
N SER A 109 -32.66 -8.56 5.21
CA SER A 109 -32.81 -8.71 6.65
C SER A 109 -32.67 -7.36 7.36
N LYS A 110 -33.24 -7.25 8.55
CA LYS A 110 -33.05 -6.05 9.39
C LYS A 110 -31.59 -5.87 9.83
N ASP A 111 -30.82 -6.95 9.89
CA ASP A 111 -29.42 -6.92 10.30
C ASP A 111 -28.54 -6.38 9.17
N SER A 112 -28.76 -6.80 7.94
CA SER A 112 -28.08 -6.22 6.76
C SER A 112 -28.35 -4.72 6.58
N LEU A 113 -29.52 -4.24 7.02
CA LEU A 113 -29.86 -2.81 7.05
C LEU A 113 -29.16 -2.02 8.16
N LYS A 114 -28.73 -2.67 9.24
CA LYS A 114 -27.96 -2.04 10.32
C LYS A 114 -26.46 -2.05 10.05
N ASP A 115 -25.98 -3.10 9.38
CA ASP A 115 -24.57 -3.27 9.06
C ASP A 115 -24.11 -2.40 7.87
N ALA A 116 -25.05 -2.01 7.00
CA ALA A 116 -24.84 -1.07 5.89
C ALA A 116 -25.03 0.39 6.32
#